data_AF-A0A1B0ARG6-F1
#
_entry.id   AF-A0A1B0ARG6-F1
#
_cell.length_a   1.000
_cell.length_b   1.000
_cell.length_c   1.000
_cell.angle_alpha   90.00
_cell.angle_beta   90.00
_cell.angle_gamma   90.00
#
_symmetry.space_group_name_H-M   'P 1'
#
loop_
_entity.id
_entity.type
_entity.pdbx_description
1 polymer ?
#
loop_
_entity_poly.entity_id
_entity_poly.type
_entity_poly.pdbx_seq_one_letter_code
_entity_poly.pdbx_strand_id
1 'polypeptide(L)'
;MTTGTLYPRESETREVRSLDGLWNFVKSDITNPTQGMRDKWYLDDLSRVRKTIPMPVPASYNDITTEHAIRDHVGTVWYDRKFFVPMSWSKNQRVWLRFGSVHYEAFVYINGEMVVRHEMGHLPFEAEISQYVKYGQENRITVMCDNALIQTTIPQGKITELARYLDILSFNRYIGWNGIPERLDMITKRIIDEATTWHEKHNKPVIMSEYGADTVEGLHLLPSYVWSEEYQTELFSRHFRAFDILRKKSWFIGEFVWNFADFKTAQSVTRVGGNKKGVFTRSRQPKAVAHLLRKRYFALGRELDMCDYTSIDLLVYITNSSQNGDF
;
A
#
# COMPACT_ATOMS: atom_id res chain seq x y z
N MET A 1 25.31 -14.94 22.99
CA MET A 1 26.37 -15.65 22.26
C MET A 1 25.73 -16.23 21.00
N THR A 2 26.10 -15.79 19.81
CA THR A 2 25.67 -16.41 18.57
C THR A 2 26.39 -17.75 18.42
N THR A 3 25.73 -18.84 18.78
CA THR A 3 26.12 -20.17 18.36
C THR A 3 26.11 -20.19 16.83
N GLY A 4 27.17 -20.69 16.18
CA GLY A 4 27.25 -20.71 14.72
C GLY A 4 26.06 -21.47 14.13
N THR A 5 25.16 -20.77 13.44
CA THR A 5 23.95 -21.34 12.86
C THR A 5 24.23 -21.92 11.48
N LEU A 6 24.60 -23.20 11.42
CA LEU A 6 24.80 -23.91 10.15
C LEU A 6 23.47 -24.08 9.41
N TYR A 7 23.51 -24.03 8.08
CA TYR A 7 22.33 -24.32 7.27
C TYR A 7 21.94 -25.81 7.39
N PRO A 8 20.66 -26.16 7.66
CA PRO A 8 20.23 -27.55 7.77
C PRO A 8 20.50 -28.33 6.47
N ARG A 9 21.11 -29.50 6.59
CA ARG A 9 21.35 -30.43 5.48
C ARG A 9 21.04 -31.83 5.94
N GLU A 10 20.35 -32.58 5.08
CA GLU A 10 20.17 -34.02 5.29
C GLU A 10 21.51 -34.73 5.16
N SER A 11 21.68 -35.77 5.96
CA SER A 11 22.86 -36.64 5.98
C SER A 11 22.49 -37.97 6.65
N GLU A 12 23.44 -38.89 6.72
CA GLU A 12 23.29 -40.16 7.44
C GLU A 12 22.85 -39.99 8.91
N THR A 13 23.08 -38.81 9.52
CA THR A 13 22.77 -38.53 10.93
C THR A 13 21.74 -37.42 11.14
N ARG A 14 21.21 -36.81 10.07
CA ARG A 14 20.29 -35.67 10.14
C ARG A 14 19.18 -35.78 9.11
N GLU A 15 17.94 -35.66 9.56
CA GLU A 15 16.75 -35.55 8.71
C GLU A 15 16.29 -34.09 8.68
N VAL A 16 15.82 -33.60 7.52
CA VAL A 16 15.32 -32.23 7.36
C VAL A 16 13.93 -32.28 6.75
N ARG A 17 12.96 -31.69 7.43
CA ARG A 17 11.59 -31.54 6.92
C ARG A 17 11.29 -30.07 6.72
N SER A 18 10.93 -29.69 5.49
CA SER A 18 10.45 -28.34 5.22
C SER A 18 9.03 -28.17 5.74
N LEU A 19 8.78 -27.00 6.34
CA LEU A 19 7.43 -26.54 6.70
C LEU A 19 6.91 -25.50 5.71
N ASP A 20 7.53 -25.35 4.54
CA ASP A 20 7.08 -24.48 3.45
C ASP A 20 5.76 -24.97 2.84
N GLY A 21 5.00 -24.05 2.28
CA GLY A 21 3.70 -24.29 1.66
C GLY A 21 2.64 -23.33 2.19
N LEU A 22 1.37 -23.72 2.10
CA LEU A 22 0.27 -22.89 2.59
C LEU A 22 0.12 -23.00 4.12
N TRP A 23 0.05 -21.85 4.77
CA TRP A 23 -0.25 -21.65 6.18
C TRP A 23 -1.55 -20.87 6.30
N ASN A 24 -2.26 -21.00 7.43
CA ASN A 24 -3.34 -20.07 7.72
C ASN A 24 -2.74 -18.73 8.15
N PHE A 25 -3.41 -17.65 7.79
CA PHE A 25 -3.01 -16.29 8.12
C PHE A 25 -4.19 -15.50 8.70
N VAL A 26 -3.92 -14.74 9.76
CA VAL A 26 -4.85 -13.80 10.38
C VAL A 26 -4.11 -12.50 10.70
N LYS A 27 -4.64 -11.35 10.25
CA LYS A 27 -4.16 -10.03 10.68
C LYS A 27 -4.84 -9.58 11.97
N SER A 28 -4.07 -9.04 12.92
CA SER A 28 -4.66 -8.36 14.08
C SER A 28 -5.34 -7.06 13.65
N ASP A 29 -6.23 -6.53 14.49
CA ASP A 29 -6.78 -5.19 14.26
C ASP A 29 -5.66 -4.15 14.49
N ILE A 30 -5.59 -3.14 13.62
CA ILE A 30 -4.59 -2.07 13.73
C ILE A 30 -4.77 -1.23 15.00
N THR A 31 -6.01 -1.11 15.49
CA THR A 31 -6.33 -0.45 16.76
C THR A 31 -6.01 -1.32 17.98
N ASN A 32 -5.73 -2.61 17.74
CA ASN A 32 -5.52 -3.59 18.79
C ASN A 32 -4.48 -4.65 18.41
N PRO A 33 -3.21 -4.26 18.18
CA PRO A 33 -2.17 -5.18 17.71
C PRO A 33 -1.93 -6.31 18.72
N THR A 34 -1.97 -6.04 20.03
CA THR A 34 -1.72 -7.07 21.04
C THR A 34 -2.91 -8.02 21.30
N GLN A 35 -3.99 -7.94 20.51
CA GLN A 35 -5.17 -8.77 20.69
C GLN A 35 -4.85 -10.26 20.73
N GLY A 36 -4.12 -10.78 19.73
CA GLY A 36 -3.86 -12.22 19.66
C GLY A 36 -3.06 -12.77 20.83
N MET A 37 -2.22 -11.93 21.44
CA MET A 37 -1.50 -12.27 22.67
C MET A 37 -2.43 -12.31 23.87
N ARG A 38 -3.28 -11.29 24.05
CA ARG A 38 -4.23 -11.22 25.18
C ARG A 38 -5.29 -12.31 25.13
N ASP A 39 -5.82 -12.57 23.93
CA ASP A 39 -6.86 -13.56 23.67
C ASP A 39 -6.26 -14.97 23.47
N LYS A 40 -4.94 -15.10 23.57
CA LYS A 40 -4.18 -16.37 23.51
C LYS A 40 -4.47 -17.19 22.26
N TRP A 41 -4.43 -16.57 21.08
CA TRP A 41 -4.71 -17.23 19.80
C TRP A 41 -3.78 -18.42 19.52
N TYR A 42 -2.61 -18.48 20.15
CA TYR A 42 -1.69 -19.60 20.07
C TYR A 42 -2.18 -20.89 20.75
N LEU A 43 -3.26 -20.86 21.55
CA LEU A 43 -3.79 -22.04 22.24
C LEU A 43 -4.72 -22.91 21.38
N ASP A 44 -5.39 -22.36 20.35
CA ASP A 44 -6.23 -23.14 19.43
C ASP A 44 -5.91 -22.83 17.95
N ASP A 45 -6.53 -23.55 17.03
CA ASP A 45 -6.35 -23.35 15.59
C ASP A 45 -6.88 -21.96 15.21
N LEU A 46 -6.10 -21.19 14.44
CA LEU A 46 -6.46 -19.81 14.07
C LEU A 46 -7.80 -19.73 13.34
N SER A 47 -8.17 -20.78 12.60
CA SER A 47 -9.45 -20.90 11.90
C SER A 47 -10.68 -20.95 12.82
N ARG A 48 -10.51 -21.33 14.10
CA ARG A 48 -11.56 -21.30 15.12
C ARG A 48 -11.68 -19.95 15.80
N VAL A 49 -10.58 -19.22 15.86
CA VAL A 49 -10.54 -17.88 16.42
C VAL A 49 -11.18 -16.90 15.43
N ARG A 50 -10.75 -16.96 14.17
CA ARG A 50 -11.15 -16.00 13.12
C ARG A 50 -11.10 -16.65 11.73
N LYS A 51 -11.75 -15.99 10.76
CA LYS A 51 -11.59 -16.35 9.35
C LYS A 51 -10.13 -16.20 8.92
N THR A 52 -9.56 -17.28 8.41
CA THR A 52 -8.17 -17.34 7.95
C THR A 52 -8.08 -17.11 6.44
N ILE A 53 -6.90 -16.67 5.99
CA ILE A 53 -6.51 -16.56 4.59
C ILE A 53 -5.39 -17.58 4.35
N PRO A 54 -5.43 -18.39 3.27
CA PRO A 54 -4.29 -19.23 2.91
C PRO A 54 -3.13 -18.36 2.44
N MET A 55 -1.98 -18.47 3.10
CA MET A 55 -0.80 -17.65 2.82
C MET A 55 0.41 -18.55 2.51
N PRO A 56 1.10 -18.36 1.38
CA PRO A 56 2.28 -19.14 1.06
C PRO A 56 3.45 -18.73 1.95
N VAL A 57 4.23 -19.73 2.37
CA VAL A 57 5.53 -19.57 3.03
C VAL A 57 6.54 -20.35 2.19
N PRO A 58 7.64 -19.73 1.73
CA PRO A 58 8.07 -18.36 2.01
C PRO A 58 7.42 -17.29 1.11
N ALA A 59 6.94 -16.19 1.70
CA ALA A 59 6.55 -14.97 0.97
C ALA A 59 6.39 -13.79 1.94
N SER A 60 6.53 -12.56 1.44
CA SER A 60 5.96 -11.38 2.09
C SER A 60 4.45 -11.35 1.84
N TYR A 61 3.63 -11.24 2.88
CA TYR A 61 2.17 -11.30 2.72
C TYR A 61 1.56 -10.10 1.99
N ASN A 62 2.26 -8.96 1.98
CA ASN A 62 1.71 -7.66 1.58
C ASN A 62 1.14 -7.64 0.16
N ASP A 63 1.75 -8.41 -0.77
CA ASP A 63 1.38 -8.43 -2.19
C ASP A 63 0.72 -9.76 -2.63
N ILE A 64 0.42 -10.66 -1.69
CA ILE A 64 -0.24 -11.95 -2.03
C ILE A 64 -1.73 -11.74 -2.32
N THR A 65 -2.36 -10.78 -1.65
CA THR A 65 -3.78 -10.45 -1.82
C THR A 65 -3.95 -9.13 -2.55
N THR A 66 -5.16 -8.86 -3.05
CA THR A 66 -5.50 -7.57 -3.67
C THR A 66 -6.03 -6.53 -2.66
N GLU A 67 -6.08 -6.89 -1.37
CA GLU A 67 -6.64 -6.03 -0.32
C GLU A 67 -5.62 -5.02 0.20
N HIS A 68 -5.90 -3.73 0.00
CA HIS A 68 -5.08 -2.63 0.53
C HIS A 68 -4.90 -2.71 2.06
N ALA A 69 -5.94 -3.13 2.78
CA ALA A 69 -5.89 -3.29 4.23
C ALA A 69 -4.91 -4.37 4.73
N ILE A 70 -4.52 -5.32 3.87
CA ILE A 70 -3.46 -6.31 4.16
C ILE A 70 -2.10 -5.75 3.73
N ARG A 71 -2.03 -5.17 2.53
CA ARG A 71 -0.81 -4.58 1.98
C ARG A 71 -0.20 -3.53 2.90
N ASP A 72 -1.05 -2.62 3.40
CA ASP A 72 -0.64 -1.45 4.18
C ASP A 72 -0.77 -1.69 5.70
N HIS A 73 -0.95 -2.95 6.12
CA HIS A 73 -1.08 -3.32 7.53
C HIS A 73 0.21 -3.02 8.30
N VAL A 74 0.06 -2.37 9.46
CA VAL A 74 1.13 -2.16 10.43
C VAL A 74 0.70 -2.76 11.77
N GLY A 75 1.58 -3.58 12.34
CA GLY A 75 1.36 -4.32 13.59
C GLY A 75 1.45 -5.82 13.37
N THR A 76 0.77 -6.57 14.24
CA THR A 76 0.93 -8.02 14.31
C THR A 76 0.06 -8.77 13.30
N VAL A 77 0.63 -9.85 12.77
CA VAL A 77 -0.06 -10.88 11.99
C VAL A 77 0.28 -12.25 12.58
N TRP A 78 -0.59 -13.22 12.33
CA TRP A 78 -0.49 -14.55 12.90
C TRP A 78 -0.54 -15.58 11.79
N TYR A 79 0.37 -16.55 11.87
CA TYR A 79 0.43 -17.71 11.01
C TYR A 79 0.24 -18.97 11.84
N ASP A 80 -0.48 -19.97 11.33
CA ASP A 80 -0.42 -21.31 11.88
C ASP A 80 -0.40 -22.39 10.79
N ARG A 81 0.16 -23.54 11.16
CA ARG A 81 0.19 -24.75 10.35
C ARG A 81 0.30 -25.96 11.26
N LYS A 82 -0.23 -27.08 10.80
CA LYS A 82 -0.02 -28.39 11.42
C LYS A 82 1.06 -29.18 10.70
N PHE A 83 1.82 -29.96 11.44
CA PHE A 83 2.89 -30.80 10.92
C PHE A 83 3.02 -32.08 11.76
N PHE A 84 3.44 -33.17 11.13
CA PHE A 84 3.60 -34.45 11.81
C PHE A 84 5.06 -34.68 12.21
N VAL A 85 5.28 -35.17 13.43
CA VAL A 85 6.62 -35.54 13.92
C VAL A 85 6.70 -37.06 14.04
N PRO A 86 7.57 -37.74 13.27
CA PRO A 86 7.70 -39.20 13.32
C PRO A 86 8.05 -39.73 14.71
N MET A 87 7.49 -40.90 15.07
CA MET A 87 7.83 -41.56 16.35
C MET A 87 9.31 -41.95 16.41
N SER A 88 9.96 -42.22 15.27
CA SER A 88 11.39 -42.53 15.19
C SER A 88 12.30 -41.44 15.77
N TRP A 89 11.87 -40.16 15.71
CA TRP A 89 12.64 -39.03 16.25
C TRP A 89 12.70 -39.01 17.77
N SER A 90 11.85 -39.77 18.47
CA SER A 90 11.87 -39.85 19.94
C SER A 90 13.13 -40.53 20.49
N LYS A 91 13.85 -41.31 19.66
CA LYS A 91 15.01 -42.10 20.09
C LYS A 91 16.31 -41.41 19.65
N ASN A 92 17.06 -40.86 20.60
CA ASN A 92 18.41 -40.31 20.41
C ASN A 92 18.53 -39.18 19.36
N GLN A 93 17.43 -38.49 19.02
CA GLN A 93 17.47 -37.33 18.15
C GLN A 93 17.03 -36.07 18.91
N ARG A 94 17.53 -34.92 18.46
CA ARG A 94 17.09 -33.60 18.92
C ARG A 94 16.35 -32.93 17.79
N VAL A 95 15.14 -32.45 18.06
CA VAL A 95 14.31 -31.75 17.10
C VAL A 95 14.60 -30.27 17.20
N TRP A 96 15.05 -29.68 16.09
CA TRP A 96 15.30 -28.25 15.99
C TRP A 96 14.37 -27.64 14.95
N LEU A 97 13.76 -26.52 15.31
CA LEU A 97 13.01 -25.67 14.42
C LEU A 97 13.91 -24.52 13.96
N ARG A 98 13.94 -24.24 12.66
CA ARG A 98 14.70 -23.13 12.09
C ARG A 98 13.82 -22.28 11.20
N PHE A 99 13.91 -20.96 11.40
CA PHE A 99 13.41 -19.98 10.45
C PHE A 99 14.59 -19.36 9.70
N GLY A 100 14.47 -19.26 8.37
CA GLY A 100 15.46 -18.53 7.57
C GLY A 100 15.44 -17.03 7.87
N SER A 101 14.24 -16.46 7.98
CA SER A 101 13.97 -15.11 8.46
C SER A 101 12.48 -14.95 8.75
N VAL A 102 12.13 -14.03 9.65
CA VAL A 102 10.75 -13.59 9.89
C VAL A 102 10.77 -12.09 10.13
N HIS A 103 10.07 -11.30 9.30
CA HIS A 103 10.10 -9.84 9.37
C HIS A 103 8.92 -9.28 10.21
N TYR A 104 9.12 -8.53 11.30
CA TYR A 104 10.38 -8.08 11.93
C TYR A 104 10.64 -8.67 13.33
N GLU A 105 9.62 -8.74 14.18
CA GLU A 105 9.67 -9.43 15.47
C GLU A 105 8.80 -10.68 15.42
N ALA A 106 9.32 -11.82 15.89
CA ALA A 106 8.65 -13.11 15.82
C ALA A 106 8.49 -13.73 17.22
N PHE A 107 7.30 -14.24 17.51
CA PHE A 107 7.03 -15.11 18.65
C PHE A 107 6.51 -16.45 18.13
N VAL A 108 7.23 -17.52 18.43
CA VAL A 108 6.93 -18.86 17.92
C VAL A 108 6.42 -19.74 19.05
N TYR A 109 5.33 -20.44 18.77
CA TYR A 109 4.68 -21.36 19.68
C TYR A 109 4.57 -22.75 19.05
N ILE A 110 4.78 -23.78 19.86
CA ILE A 110 4.54 -25.17 19.49
C ILE A 110 3.50 -25.73 20.46
N ASN A 111 2.36 -26.19 19.92
CA ASN A 111 1.25 -26.73 20.71
C ASN A 111 0.76 -25.79 21.84
N GLY A 112 0.88 -24.47 21.64
CA GLY A 112 0.49 -23.44 22.61
C GLY A 112 1.57 -22.98 23.58
N GLU A 113 2.73 -23.62 23.58
CA GLU A 113 3.88 -23.25 24.41
C GLU A 113 4.86 -22.39 23.61
N MET A 114 5.33 -21.27 24.18
CA MET A 114 6.30 -20.38 23.53
C MET A 114 7.68 -21.04 23.50
N VAL A 115 8.28 -21.17 22.32
CA VAL A 115 9.60 -21.81 22.17
C VAL A 115 10.72 -20.82 21.87
N VAL A 116 10.44 -19.72 21.17
CA VAL A 116 11.43 -18.68 20.89
C VAL A 116 10.78 -17.34 20.57
N ARG A 117 11.46 -16.26 20.97
CA ARG A 117 11.26 -14.89 20.48
C ARG A 117 12.49 -14.48 19.70
N HIS A 118 12.29 -13.87 18.53
CA HIS A 118 13.38 -13.34 17.71
C HIS A 118 13.06 -11.93 17.24
N GLU A 119 14.06 -11.07 17.27
CA GLU A 119 13.99 -9.70 16.74
C GLU A 119 15.09 -9.57 15.70
N MET A 120 14.71 -9.13 14.49
CA MET A 120 15.48 -8.93 13.26
C MET A 120 14.94 -9.74 12.09
N GLY A 121 14.59 -9.05 11.01
CA GLY A 121 13.91 -9.67 9.87
C GLY A 121 14.78 -10.32 8.80
N HIS A 122 16.10 -10.41 8.99
CA HIS A 122 17.02 -10.83 7.92
C HIS A 122 18.08 -11.86 8.34
N LEU A 123 18.06 -12.29 9.60
CA LEU A 123 18.96 -13.33 10.09
C LEU A 123 18.18 -14.56 10.53
N PRO A 124 18.75 -15.77 10.37
CA PRO A 124 18.10 -16.97 10.82
C PRO A 124 18.11 -17.08 12.34
N PHE A 125 17.11 -17.78 12.87
CA PHE A 125 17.05 -18.19 14.26
C PHE A 125 16.50 -19.61 14.38
N GLU A 126 16.84 -20.26 15.49
CA GLU A 126 16.48 -21.64 15.74
C GLU A 126 16.11 -21.87 17.20
N ALA A 127 15.28 -22.88 17.42
CA ALA A 127 14.83 -23.30 18.73
C ALA A 127 14.88 -24.83 18.81
N GLU A 128 15.38 -25.34 19.92
CA GLU A 128 15.26 -26.77 20.23
C GLU A 128 13.82 -27.01 20.73
N ILE A 129 13.09 -27.91 20.04
CA ILE A 129 11.67 -28.15 20.28
C ILE A 129 11.35 -29.57 20.76
N SER A 130 12.36 -30.37 21.14
CA SER A 130 12.18 -31.80 21.42
C SER A 130 11.19 -32.07 22.55
N GLN A 131 11.11 -31.17 23.53
CA GLN A 131 10.19 -31.27 24.68
C GLN A 131 8.78 -30.72 24.40
N TYR A 132 8.59 -29.99 23.29
CA TYR A 132 7.33 -29.33 22.97
C TYR A 132 6.50 -30.10 21.93
N VAL A 133 7.14 -31.02 21.20
CA VAL A 133 6.49 -31.85 20.18
C VAL A 133 5.97 -33.17 20.73
N LYS A 134 4.86 -33.63 20.15
CA LYS A 134 4.26 -34.93 20.35
C LYS A 134 4.76 -35.87 19.25
N TYR A 135 5.54 -36.86 19.62
CA TYR A 135 6.08 -37.85 18.69
C TYR A 135 5.01 -38.84 18.23
N GLY A 136 5.06 -39.20 16.94
CA GLY A 136 4.06 -40.04 16.28
C GLY A 136 2.69 -39.40 16.11
N GLN A 137 2.60 -38.07 16.22
CA GLN A 137 1.35 -37.32 16.18
C GLN A 137 1.49 -36.00 15.40
N GLU A 138 0.34 -35.41 15.09
CA GLU A 138 0.26 -34.06 14.55
C GLU A 138 0.54 -33.02 15.66
N ASN A 139 1.28 -31.99 15.30
CA ASN A 139 1.67 -30.86 16.12
C ASN A 139 1.24 -29.57 15.42
N ARG A 140 1.03 -28.49 16.19
CA ARG A 140 0.76 -27.16 15.64
C ARG A 140 1.93 -26.25 15.90
N ILE A 141 2.32 -25.52 14.86
CA ILE A 141 3.16 -24.34 14.96
C ILE A 141 2.29 -23.09 14.77
N THR A 142 2.46 -22.11 15.66
CA THR A 142 1.83 -20.79 15.55
C THR A 142 2.92 -19.73 15.65
N VAL A 143 2.92 -18.76 14.74
CA VAL A 143 3.91 -17.68 14.68
C VAL A 143 3.18 -16.35 14.67
N MET A 144 3.44 -15.51 15.67
CA MET A 144 3.09 -14.09 15.60
C MET A 144 4.27 -13.33 15.00
N CYS A 145 4.01 -12.49 14.00
CA CYS A 145 4.99 -11.59 13.40
C CYS A 145 4.53 -10.14 13.59
N ASP A 146 5.36 -9.26 14.14
CA ASP A 146 5.12 -7.82 14.18
C ASP A 146 6.03 -7.12 13.16
N ASN A 147 5.45 -6.31 12.28
CA ASN A 147 6.18 -5.52 11.29
C ASN A 147 6.36 -4.05 11.70
N ALA A 148 5.93 -3.66 12.90
CA ALA A 148 6.09 -2.32 13.42
C ALA A 148 7.58 -1.95 13.55
N LEU A 149 7.97 -0.85 12.90
CA LEU A 149 9.32 -0.28 13.03
C LEU A 149 9.31 0.89 14.02
N ILE A 150 10.25 0.85 14.97
CA ILE A 150 10.42 1.89 15.99
C ILE A 150 11.85 2.46 15.92
N GLN A 151 12.13 3.48 16.71
CA GLN A 151 13.39 4.22 16.60
C GLN A 151 14.63 3.36 16.93
N THR A 152 14.41 2.23 17.60
CA THR A 152 15.44 1.26 17.99
C THR A 152 15.51 0.03 17.09
N THR A 153 14.58 -0.17 16.14
CA THR A 153 14.67 -1.29 15.19
C THR A 153 15.71 -1.02 14.12
N ILE A 154 16.20 -2.07 13.46
CA ILE A 154 17.12 -1.99 12.32
C ILE A 154 16.50 -2.76 11.13
N PRO A 155 15.86 -2.08 10.17
CA PRO A 155 15.86 -0.63 9.92
C PRO A 155 15.01 0.16 10.93
N GLN A 156 15.38 1.44 11.11
CA GLN A 156 14.67 2.35 12.00
C GLN A 156 13.35 2.81 11.38
N GLY A 157 12.32 2.97 12.21
CA GLY A 157 11.05 3.58 11.82
C GLY A 157 10.41 4.36 12.94
N LYS A 158 9.23 4.93 12.67
CA LYS A 158 8.43 5.59 13.69
C LYS A 158 6.95 5.48 13.32
N ILE A 159 6.19 4.79 14.13
CA ILE A 159 4.73 4.86 14.07
C ILE A 159 4.32 6.18 14.71
N THR A 160 3.84 7.13 13.91
CA THR A 160 3.35 8.42 14.42
C THR A 160 1.89 8.60 14.04
N GLU A 161 1.00 8.71 15.04
CA GLU A 161 -0.37 9.17 14.80
C GLU A 161 -0.42 10.69 14.77
N LEU A 162 0.20 11.32 13.76
CA LEU A 162 0.13 12.77 13.60
C LEU A 162 -1.30 13.26 13.36
N ALA A 163 -2.10 12.44 12.69
CA ALA A 163 -3.47 12.76 12.30
C ALA A 163 -4.35 13.23 13.47
N ARG A 164 -4.11 12.80 14.72
CA ARG A 164 -4.90 13.27 15.88
C ARG A 164 -4.68 14.75 16.19
N TYR A 165 -3.50 15.29 15.89
CA TYR A 165 -3.10 16.67 16.19
C TYR A 165 -3.32 17.64 15.03
N LEU A 166 -3.74 17.15 13.86
CA LEU A 166 -3.97 17.98 12.66
C LEU A 166 -5.45 18.31 12.52
N ASP A 167 -5.81 19.50 12.07
CA ASP A 167 -7.21 19.85 11.80
C ASP A 167 -7.68 19.37 10.42
N ILE A 168 -6.76 19.33 9.45
CA ILE A 168 -6.99 18.93 8.07
C ILE A 168 -5.99 17.84 7.71
N LEU A 169 -6.46 16.81 7.01
CA LEU A 169 -5.62 15.76 6.48
C LEU A 169 -5.35 15.99 5.01
N SER A 170 -4.08 15.92 4.63
CA SER A 170 -3.62 16.14 3.27
C SER A 170 -2.89 14.92 2.76
N PHE A 171 -3.13 14.53 1.51
CA PHE A 171 -2.39 13.43 0.90
C PHE A 171 -1.91 13.77 -0.52
N ASN A 172 -0.75 13.22 -0.86
CA ASN A 172 -0.13 13.32 -2.18
C ASN A 172 -0.21 11.97 -2.86
N ARG A 173 -0.91 11.89 -3.99
CA ARG A 173 -1.03 10.63 -4.75
C ARG A 173 -0.93 10.85 -6.25
N TYR A 174 -0.17 9.98 -6.87
CA TYR A 174 0.13 9.99 -8.29
C TYR A 174 -0.44 8.74 -8.96
N ILE A 175 -1.74 8.47 -8.72
CA ILE A 175 -2.41 7.27 -9.22
C ILE A 175 -2.51 7.36 -10.74
N GLY A 176 -2.09 6.29 -11.43
CA GLY A 176 -1.91 6.32 -12.88
C GLY A 176 -0.63 7.03 -13.33
N TRP A 177 0.32 7.31 -12.43
CA TRP A 177 1.66 7.73 -12.84
C TRP A 177 2.73 6.91 -12.11
N ASN A 178 2.69 6.91 -10.78
CA ASN A 178 3.53 6.05 -9.95
C ASN A 178 2.79 4.72 -9.75
N GLY A 179 3.26 3.63 -10.38
CA GLY A 179 2.64 2.31 -10.30
C GLY A 179 2.45 1.67 -11.67
N ILE A 180 1.23 1.23 -11.99
CA ILE A 180 0.84 0.68 -13.31
C ILE A 180 0.16 1.80 -14.11
N PRO A 181 0.87 2.47 -15.04
CA PRO A 181 0.33 3.63 -15.77
C PRO A 181 -0.88 3.27 -16.65
N GLU A 182 -0.95 2.02 -17.13
CA GLU A 182 -1.97 1.57 -18.09
C GLU A 182 -3.40 1.46 -17.50
N ARG A 183 -3.60 1.69 -16.20
CA ARG A 183 -4.88 1.50 -15.51
C ARG A 183 -5.53 2.81 -15.08
N LEU A 184 -5.74 3.71 -16.05
CA LEU A 184 -6.45 4.98 -15.83
C LEU A 184 -7.91 4.78 -15.36
N ASP A 185 -8.50 3.62 -15.69
CA ASP A 185 -9.82 3.17 -15.22
C ASP A 185 -9.93 3.12 -13.69
N MET A 186 -8.84 2.78 -13.00
CA MET A 186 -8.80 2.59 -11.56
C MET A 186 -8.63 3.89 -10.76
N ILE A 187 -8.22 4.99 -11.40
CA ILE A 187 -7.94 6.27 -10.73
C ILE A 187 -9.13 6.72 -9.91
N THR A 188 -10.31 6.76 -10.53
CA THR A 188 -11.51 7.34 -9.91
C THR A 188 -11.84 6.61 -8.59
N LYS A 189 -11.89 5.28 -8.65
CA LYS A 189 -12.19 4.44 -7.49
C LYS A 189 -11.14 4.58 -6.39
N ARG A 190 -9.86 4.49 -6.74
CA ARG A 190 -8.77 4.53 -5.75
C ARG A 190 -8.70 5.86 -5.00
N ILE A 191 -8.91 6.98 -5.70
CA ILE A 191 -8.95 8.30 -5.06
C ILE A 191 -10.14 8.39 -4.08
N ILE A 192 -11.32 7.91 -4.47
CA ILE A 192 -12.49 7.89 -3.59
C ILE A 192 -12.23 7.01 -2.37
N ASP A 193 -11.76 5.78 -2.58
CA ASP A 193 -11.51 4.81 -1.51
C ASP A 193 -10.48 5.36 -0.50
N GLU A 194 -9.38 5.95 -0.99
CA GLU A 194 -8.34 6.50 -0.12
C GLU A 194 -8.82 7.74 0.66
N ALA A 195 -9.45 8.71 0.00
CA ALA A 195 -9.95 9.90 0.67
C ALA A 195 -11.01 9.54 1.73
N THR A 196 -11.89 8.59 1.40
CA THR A 196 -12.93 8.09 2.31
C THR A 196 -12.30 7.37 3.51
N THR A 197 -11.28 6.53 3.27
CA THR A 197 -10.56 5.84 4.34
C THR A 197 -9.92 6.83 5.32
N TRP A 198 -9.29 7.89 4.83
CA TRP A 198 -8.72 8.94 5.68
C TRP A 198 -9.79 9.66 6.50
N HIS A 199 -10.92 10.01 5.87
CA HIS A 199 -12.02 10.68 6.55
C HIS A 199 -12.68 9.78 7.60
N GLU A 200 -13.06 8.55 7.26
CA GLU A 200 -13.71 7.60 8.17
C GLU A 200 -12.82 7.25 9.37
N LYS A 201 -11.50 7.14 9.15
CA LYS A 201 -10.55 6.81 10.22
C LYS A 201 -10.38 7.93 11.25
N HIS A 202 -10.45 9.19 10.82
CA HIS A 202 -10.08 10.33 11.67
C HIS A 202 -11.20 11.34 11.90
N ASN A 203 -12.31 11.22 11.19
CA ASN A 203 -13.43 12.16 11.17
C ASN A 203 -12.98 13.61 10.95
N LYS A 204 -12.13 13.83 9.93
CA LYS A 204 -11.52 15.13 9.63
C LYS A 204 -11.70 15.51 8.15
N PRO A 205 -11.74 16.81 7.82
CA PRO A 205 -11.68 17.25 6.43
C PRO A 205 -10.42 16.74 5.72
N VAL A 206 -10.58 16.37 4.47
CA VAL A 206 -9.51 15.79 3.64
C VAL A 206 -9.28 16.62 2.39
N ILE A 207 -8.01 16.85 2.05
CA ILE A 207 -7.59 17.57 0.85
C ILE A 207 -6.54 16.77 0.06
N MET A 208 -6.63 16.81 -1.27
CA MET A 208 -5.60 16.28 -2.14
C MET A 208 -4.58 17.39 -2.43
N SER A 209 -3.38 17.31 -1.85
CA SER A 209 -2.36 18.36 -1.99
C SER A 209 -1.49 18.20 -3.24
N GLU A 210 -1.39 16.99 -3.81
CA GLU A 210 -0.66 16.76 -5.05
C GLU A 210 -1.26 15.62 -5.87
N TYR A 211 -1.49 15.89 -7.14
CA TYR A 211 -1.72 14.89 -8.19
C TYR A 211 -1.23 15.39 -9.54
N GLY A 212 -0.86 14.48 -10.44
CA GLY A 212 -0.41 14.82 -11.79
C GLY A 212 0.38 13.69 -12.46
N ALA A 213 0.81 13.92 -13.70
CA ALA A 213 1.60 12.99 -14.50
C ALA A 213 2.64 13.75 -15.32
N ASP A 214 3.83 13.16 -15.53
CA ASP A 214 4.81 13.84 -16.38
C ASP A 214 4.39 13.74 -17.85
N THR A 215 4.70 14.79 -18.60
CA THR A 215 4.30 14.94 -19.99
C THR A 215 5.35 15.70 -20.78
N VAL A 216 5.75 15.14 -21.92
CA VAL A 216 6.64 15.80 -22.87
C VAL A 216 5.80 16.72 -23.74
N GLU A 217 6.11 18.02 -23.69
CA GLU A 217 5.45 19.03 -24.54
C GLU A 217 5.59 18.65 -26.02
N GLY A 218 4.46 18.66 -26.74
CA GLY A 218 4.40 18.30 -28.17
C GLY A 218 4.45 16.80 -28.49
N LEU A 219 4.54 15.91 -27.48
CA LEU A 219 4.38 14.48 -27.71
C LEU A 219 2.88 14.12 -27.74
N HIS A 220 2.40 13.77 -28.94
CA HIS A 220 1.03 13.34 -29.16
C HIS A 220 1.00 11.89 -29.65
N LEU A 221 0.24 11.03 -28.97
CA LEU A 221 0.13 9.61 -29.31
C LEU A 221 -1.30 9.10 -29.08
N LEU A 222 -1.78 8.29 -30.03
CA LEU A 222 -3.06 7.59 -29.95
C LEU A 222 -2.84 6.07 -30.13
N PRO A 223 -3.39 5.20 -29.26
CA PRO A 223 -4.10 5.53 -28.01
C PRO A 223 -3.20 6.32 -27.04
N SER A 224 -3.81 6.98 -26.04
CA SER A 224 -3.06 7.80 -25.06
C SER A 224 -1.91 6.97 -24.47
N TYR A 225 -0.72 7.56 -24.43
CA TYR A 225 0.50 6.85 -24.05
C TYR A 225 1.22 7.59 -22.93
N VAL A 226 1.87 6.87 -22.02
CA VAL A 226 2.64 7.49 -20.92
C VAL A 226 3.60 8.53 -21.49
N TRP A 227 3.61 9.75 -20.93
CA TRP A 227 4.30 10.96 -21.41
C TRP A 227 3.59 11.78 -22.49
N SER A 228 2.57 11.26 -23.18
CA SER A 228 1.81 12.04 -24.17
C SER A 228 0.89 13.06 -23.51
N GLU A 229 0.57 14.14 -24.23
CA GLU A 229 -0.34 15.17 -23.74
C GLU A 229 -1.78 14.64 -23.54
N GLU A 230 -2.20 13.67 -24.36
CA GLU A 230 -3.49 12.99 -24.22
C GLU A 230 -3.57 12.21 -22.91
N TYR A 231 -2.47 11.54 -22.53
CA TYR A 231 -2.41 10.78 -21.29
C TYR A 231 -2.54 11.67 -20.06
N GLN A 232 -1.86 12.83 -20.05
CA GLN A 232 -2.01 13.82 -18.98
C GLN A 232 -3.45 14.30 -18.86
N THR A 233 -4.07 14.61 -19.99
CA THR A 233 -5.44 15.10 -20.09
C THR A 233 -6.44 14.06 -19.60
N GLU A 234 -6.29 12.79 -20.02
CA GLU A 234 -7.14 11.69 -19.58
C GLU A 234 -6.98 11.44 -18.07
N LEU A 235 -5.75 11.40 -17.57
CA LEU A 235 -5.47 11.22 -16.15
C LEU A 235 -6.15 12.30 -15.30
N PHE A 236 -6.05 13.58 -15.69
CA PHE A 236 -6.71 14.67 -15.00
C PHE A 236 -8.24 14.53 -15.04
N SER A 237 -8.80 14.17 -16.19
CA SER A 237 -10.25 13.91 -16.33
C SER A 237 -10.75 12.83 -15.36
N ARG A 238 -9.98 11.74 -15.17
CA ARG A 238 -10.32 10.70 -14.18
C ARG A 238 -10.26 11.20 -12.73
N HIS A 239 -9.27 12.04 -12.40
CA HIS A 239 -9.15 12.66 -11.07
C HIS A 239 -10.32 13.60 -10.80
N PHE A 240 -10.67 14.46 -11.76
CA PHE A 240 -11.80 15.39 -11.68
C PHE A 240 -13.10 14.69 -11.35
N ARG A 241 -13.38 13.56 -12.02
CA ARG A 241 -14.56 12.73 -11.72
C ARG A 241 -14.59 12.27 -10.26
N ALA A 242 -13.45 11.86 -9.70
CA ALA A 242 -13.36 11.47 -8.30
C ALA A 242 -13.63 12.68 -7.38
N PHE A 243 -13.00 13.81 -7.66
CA PHE A 243 -13.15 15.02 -6.84
C PHE A 243 -14.57 15.56 -6.85
N ASP A 244 -15.28 15.51 -7.98
CA ASP A 244 -16.66 15.96 -8.07
C ASP A 244 -17.62 15.04 -7.29
N ILE A 245 -17.32 13.73 -7.21
CA ILE A 245 -18.04 12.79 -6.35
C ILE A 245 -17.75 13.07 -4.87
N LEU A 246 -16.48 13.30 -4.52
CA LEU A 246 -16.03 13.54 -3.16
C LEU A 246 -16.52 14.89 -2.61
N ARG A 247 -16.52 15.95 -3.42
CA ARG A 247 -16.97 17.30 -3.02
C ARG A 247 -18.43 17.29 -2.56
N LYS A 248 -19.28 16.46 -3.17
CA LYS A 248 -20.68 16.26 -2.75
C LYS A 248 -20.83 15.70 -1.34
N LYS A 249 -19.75 15.16 -0.75
CA LYS A 249 -19.72 14.63 0.61
C LYS A 249 -19.38 15.67 1.68
N SER A 250 -19.15 16.93 1.30
CA SER A 250 -18.82 18.12 2.13
C SER A 250 -17.54 18.05 2.99
N TRP A 251 -16.98 16.87 3.28
CA TRP A 251 -15.71 16.72 4.01
C TRP A 251 -14.47 16.74 3.12
N PHE A 252 -14.63 16.64 1.80
CA PHE A 252 -13.52 16.78 0.85
C PHE A 252 -13.41 18.24 0.41
N ILE A 253 -12.33 18.91 0.81
CA ILE A 253 -12.25 20.38 0.82
C ILE A 253 -11.37 20.97 -0.28
N GLY A 254 -10.71 20.16 -1.12
CA GLY A 254 -9.95 20.73 -2.23
C GLY A 254 -9.04 19.76 -3.00
N GLU A 255 -8.52 20.29 -4.10
CA GLU A 255 -7.60 19.62 -5.02
C GLU A 255 -6.48 20.59 -5.43
N PHE A 256 -5.22 20.15 -5.32
CA PHE A 256 -4.05 20.91 -5.75
C PHE A 256 -3.29 20.16 -6.84
N VAL A 257 -3.21 20.81 -8.01
CA VAL A 257 -2.45 20.29 -9.15
C VAL A 257 -0.97 20.33 -8.85
N TRP A 258 -0.28 19.20 -9.01
CA TRP A 258 1.17 19.14 -9.05
C TRP A 258 1.64 18.98 -10.50
N ASN A 259 2.12 20.04 -11.16
CA ASN A 259 2.38 21.39 -10.64
C ASN A 259 2.00 22.46 -11.69
N PHE A 260 2.03 23.74 -11.33
CA PHE A 260 1.72 24.85 -12.24
C PHE A 260 2.65 24.85 -13.47
N ALA A 261 3.97 24.76 -13.30
CA ALA A 261 4.92 24.75 -14.41
C ALA A 261 6.03 23.72 -14.22
N ASP A 262 6.60 23.24 -15.32
CA ASP A 262 7.76 22.34 -15.29
C ASP A 262 8.93 23.01 -14.55
N PHE A 263 9.69 22.21 -13.80
CA PHE A 263 10.83 22.69 -13.02
C PHE A 263 12.00 21.70 -13.04
N LYS A 264 13.20 22.21 -12.73
CA LYS A 264 14.42 21.38 -12.71
C LYS A 264 14.49 20.55 -11.45
N THR A 265 14.94 19.31 -11.63
CA THR A 265 15.29 18.37 -10.55
C THR A 265 16.68 17.83 -10.81
N ALA A 266 17.23 17.07 -9.86
CA ALA A 266 18.44 16.28 -10.10
C ALA A 266 18.30 15.42 -11.37
N GLN A 267 19.42 15.16 -12.04
CA GLN A 267 19.45 14.32 -13.23
C GLN A 267 19.05 12.88 -12.88
N SER A 268 18.18 12.29 -13.69
CA SER A 268 17.70 10.91 -13.52
C SER A 268 17.21 10.35 -14.85
N VAL A 269 17.32 9.03 -15.01
CA VAL A 269 16.75 8.28 -16.14
C VAL A 269 15.22 8.29 -16.15
N THR A 270 14.58 8.56 -15.01
CA THR A 270 13.11 8.57 -14.87
C THR A 270 12.47 9.94 -15.06
N ARG A 271 13.27 11.01 -15.24
CA ARG A 271 12.79 12.40 -15.32
C ARG A 271 13.48 13.15 -16.45
N VAL A 272 12.97 12.96 -17.68
CA VAL A 272 13.53 13.53 -18.90
C VAL A 272 13.51 15.07 -18.84
N GLY A 273 14.69 15.67 -18.67
CA GLY A 273 14.85 17.13 -18.66
C GLY A 273 14.38 17.85 -17.38
N GLY A 274 13.89 17.13 -16.37
CA GLY A 274 13.38 17.67 -15.09
C GLY A 274 12.03 17.07 -14.68
N ASN A 275 11.33 17.71 -13.73
CA ASN A 275 9.92 17.41 -13.48
C ASN A 275 9.08 18.05 -14.58
N LYS A 276 8.34 17.20 -15.30
CA LYS A 276 7.53 17.51 -16.47
C LYS A 276 6.03 17.40 -16.19
N LYS A 277 5.62 17.43 -14.92
CA LYS A 277 4.21 17.41 -14.49
C LYS A 277 3.51 18.76 -14.63
N GLY A 278 4.22 19.78 -15.07
CA GLY A 278 3.69 21.13 -15.23
C GLY A 278 2.48 21.14 -16.14
N VAL A 279 1.47 21.92 -15.76
CA VAL A 279 0.39 22.38 -16.63
C VAL A 279 0.94 23.26 -17.75
N PHE A 280 1.98 24.02 -17.43
CA PHE A 280 2.78 24.79 -18.36
C PHE A 280 4.18 24.21 -18.48
N THR A 281 4.81 24.41 -19.64
CA THR A 281 6.24 24.17 -19.81
C THR A 281 7.05 25.11 -18.91
N ARG A 282 8.36 24.87 -18.80
CA ARG A 282 9.24 25.73 -18.01
C ARG A 282 9.28 27.16 -18.57
N SER A 283 9.08 27.32 -19.87
CA SER A 283 8.99 28.63 -20.55
C SER A 283 7.57 29.19 -20.58
N ARG A 284 6.67 28.65 -19.76
CA ARG A 284 5.28 29.10 -19.58
C ARG A 284 4.41 28.97 -20.84
N GLN A 285 4.76 28.03 -21.72
CA GLN A 285 3.86 27.63 -22.80
C GLN A 285 2.81 26.65 -22.25
N PRO A 286 1.52 26.80 -22.58
CA PRO A 286 0.49 25.87 -22.11
C PRO A 286 0.65 24.50 -22.77
N LYS A 287 0.48 23.42 -21.99
CA LYS A 287 0.27 22.06 -22.53
C LYS A 287 -1.22 21.80 -22.70
N ALA A 288 -1.63 20.71 -23.36
CA ALA A 288 -3.04 20.36 -23.54
C ALA A 288 -3.87 20.41 -22.23
N VAL A 289 -3.30 19.94 -21.11
CA VAL A 289 -3.99 19.93 -19.81
C VAL A 289 -4.35 21.33 -19.29
N ALA A 290 -3.62 22.39 -19.70
CA ALA A 290 -3.93 23.76 -19.32
C ALA A 290 -5.31 24.20 -19.84
N HIS A 291 -5.65 23.80 -21.06
CA HIS A 291 -6.94 24.08 -21.68
C HIS A 291 -8.07 23.31 -20.98
N LEU A 292 -7.80 22.07 -20.56
CA LEU A 292 -8.75 21.28 -19.78
C LEU A 292 -9.01 21.91 -18.40
N LEU A 293 -7.95 22.31 -17.69
CA LEU A 293 -8.06 22.96 -16.37
C LEU A 293 -8.79 24.30 -16.45
N ARG A 294 -8.51 25.11 -17.48
CA ARG A 294 -9.24 26.36 -17.73
C ARG A 294 -10.75 26.10 -17.84
N LYS A 295 -11.16 25.11 -18.64
CA LYS A 295 -12.59 24.74 -18.76
C LYS A 295 -13.18 24.29 -17.43
N ARG A 296 -12.45 23.45 -16.67
CA ARG A 296 -12.90 22.97 -15.36
C ARG A 296 -13.12 24.11 -14.37
N TYR A 297 -12.13 24.97 -14.15
CA TYR A 297 -12.24 26.01 -13.13
C TYR A 297 -13.26 27.10 -13.47
N PHE A 298 -13.45 27.42 -14.75
CA PHE A 298 -14.58 28.28 -15.15
C PHE A 298 -15.94 27.62 -14.87
N ALA A 299 -16.08 26.31 -15.12
CA ALA A 299 -17.31 25.59 -14.78
C ALA A 299 -17.56 25.56 -13.26
N LEU A 300 -16.52 25.28 -12.47
CA LEU A 300 -16.61 25.28 -11.00
C LEU A 300 -16.90 26.68 -10.43
N GLY A 301 -16.29 27.74 -10.95
CA GLY A 301 -16.59 29.11 -10.51
C GLY A 301 -18.04 29.52 -10.78
N ARG A 302 -18.65 29.02 -11.86
CA ARG A 302 -20.10 29.20 -12.09
C ARG A 302 -20.95 28.38 -11.13
N GLU A 303 -20.58 27.13 -10.89
CA GLU A 303 -21.33 26.20 -10.02
C GLU A 303 -21.26 26.60 -8.53
N LEU A 304 -20.08 26.99 -8.05
CA LEU A 304 -19.79 27.18 -6.63
C LEU A 304 -19.88 28.65 -6.20
N ASP A 305 -19.43 29.57 -7.05
CA ASP A 305 -19.23 30.98 -6.68
C ASP A 305 -20.19 31.93 -7.42
N MET A 306 -21.07 31.40 -8.29
CA MET A 306 -22.00 32.18 -9.13
C MET A 306 -21.30 33.28 -9.95
N CYS A 307 -20.03 33.06 -10.33
CA CYS A 307 -19.28 34.03 -11.11
C CYS A 307 -19.86 34.20 -12.52
N ASP A 308 -20.17 35.43 -12.91
CA ASP A 308 -20.65 35.76 -14.25
C ASP A 308 -19.47 35.94 -15.22
N TYR A 309 -19.06 34.83 -15.84
CA TYR A 309 -18.05 34.84 -16.89
C TYR A 309 -18.72 34.69 -18.26
N THR A 310 -18.44 35.62 -19.17
CA THR A 310 -18.81 35.48 -20.59
C THR A 310 -18.09 34.26 -21.17
N SER A 311 -18.86 33.27 -21.63
CA SER A 311 -18.33 31.99 -22.15
C SER A 311 -17.64 32.09 -23.52
N ILE A 312 -17.56 33.30 -24.08
CA ILE A 312 -17.16 33.58 -25.46
C ILE A 312 -15.72 33.09 -25.74
N ASP A 313 -14.82 33.16 -24.76
CA ASP A 313 -13.41 32.80 -24.96
C ASP A 313 -13.04 31.38 -24.51
N LEU A 314 -13.98 30.57 -24.01
CA LEU A 314 -13.69 29.23 -23.47
C LEU A 314 -13.51 28.17 -24.56
N LEU A 315 -14.11 28.39 -25.71
CA LEU A 315 -14.11 27.48 -26.84
C LEU A 315 -13.44 28.16 -28.04
N VAL A 316 -12.78 27.36 -28.86
CA VAL A 316 -12.32 27.84 -30.16
C VAL A 316 -13.56 28.12 -30.99
N TYR A 317 -13.67 29.33 -31.53
CA TYR A 317 -14.72 29.67 -32.47
C TYR A 317 -14.64 28.74 -33.69
N ILE A 318 -15.75 28.06 -34.01
CA ILE A 318 -15.82 27.10 -35.12
C ILE A 318 -16.54 27.73 -36.31
N THR A 319 -17.69 28.36 -36.09
CA THR A 319 -18.45 29.09 -37.10
C THR A 319 -19.51 29.96 -36.42
N ASN A 320 -19.90 31.06 -37.07
CA ASN A 320 -20.99 31.90 -36.63
C ASN A 320 -22.29 31.27 -37.16
N SER A 321 -22.92 30.41 -36.35
CA SER A 321 -24.31 30.03 -36.61
C SER A 321 -25.22 31.10 -36.01
N SER A 322 -25.21 32.29 -36.60
CA SER A 322 -26.13 33.35 -36.25
C SER A 322 -27.55 32.98 -36.71
N GLN A 323 -28.37 32.49 -35.79
CA GLN A 323 -29.75 32.94 -35.70
C GLN A 323 -29.88 33.68 -34.37
N ASN A 324 -29.95 35.01 -34.49
CA ASN A 324 -30.00 36.04 -33.44
C ASN A 324 -28.62 36.45 -32.93
N GLY A 325 -28.13 37.51 -33.59
CA GLY A 325 -27.03 38.31 -33.08
C GLY A 325 -27.45 39.04 -31.83
N ASP A 326 -26.57 39.02 -30.85
CA ASP A 326 -26.22 40.15 -30.01
C ASP A 326 -24.78 39.85 -29.54
N PHE A 327 -23.86 40.75 -29.89
CA PHE A 327 -22.45 40.71 -29.47
C PHE A 327 -22.30 41.42 -28.13
#